data_AF-A0A258FHJ3-F1
#
_entry.id   AF-A0A258FHJ3-F1
#
_cell.length_a   1.000
_cell.length_b   1.000
_cell.length_c   1.000
_cell.angle_alpha   90.00
_cell.angle_beta   90.00
_cell.angle_gamma   90.00
#
_symmetry.space_group_name_H-M   'P 1'
#
loop_
_entity.id
_entity.type
_entity.pdbx_description
1 polymer ?
#
loop_
_entity_poly.entity_id
_entity_poly.type
_entity_poly.pdbx_seq_one_letter_code
_entity_poly.pdbx_strand_id
1 'polypeptide(L)'
;MDRETLNEMVKLKFAVRKADGTVIDLVKLAADADYADAVLSAAENLPDESLVLLAMTLRDKFGLLSAQPATALREAAPAEKKSASPATERYTYGARS
;
A
#
# COMPACT_ATOMS: atom_id res chain seq x y z
N MET A 1 -10.16 10.02 -21.54
CA MET A 1 -9.42 8.76 -21.34
C MET A 1 -9.61 7.91 -22.59
N ASP A 2 -8.51 7.41 -23.14
CA ASP A 2 -8.47 6.74 -24.43
C ASP A 2 -8.61 5.22 -24.30
N ARG A 3 -9.02 4.56 -25.38
CA ARG A 3 -9.22 3.09 -25.43
C ARG A 3 -7.93 2.32 -25.13
N GLU A 4 -6.79 2.88 -25.51
CA GLU A 4 -5.48 2.30 -25.23
C GLU A 4 -5.21 2.23 -23.72
N THR A 5 -5.37 3.35 -23.01
CA THR A 5 -5.21 3.42 -21.55
C THR A 5 -6.13 2.45 -20.83
N LEU A 6 -7.37 2.30 -21.31
CA LEU A 6 -8.31 1.34 -20.74
C LEU A 6 -7.82 -0.11 -20.90
N ASN A 7 -7.29 -0.46 -22.07
CA ASN A 7 -6.73 -1.79 -22.31
C ASN A 7 -5.54 -2.07 -21.39
N GLU A 8 -4.68 -1.09 -21.16
CA GLU A 8 -3.53 -1.21 -20.26
C GLU A 8 -3.97 -1.40 -18.80
N MET A 9 -4.94 -0.63 -18.33
CA MET A 9 -5.49 -0.79 -16.98
C MET A 9 -6.12 -2.18 -16.78
N VAL A 10 -6.82 -2.69 -17.78
CA VAL A 10 -7.39 -4.04 -17.74
C VAL A 10 -6.27 -5.09 -17.70
N LYS A 11 -5.24 -4.96 -18.54
CA LYS A 11 -4.07 -5.85 -18.50
C LYS A 11 -3.41 -5.85 -17.12
N LEU A 12 -3.21 -4.67 -16.53
CA LEU A 12 -2.63 -4.51 -15.20
C LEU A 12 -3.48 -5.25 -14.16
N LYS A 13 -4.81 -5.06 -14.18
CA LYS A 13 -5.74 -5.74 -13.26
C LYS A 13 -5.59 -7.25 -13.31
N PHE A 14 -5.52 -7.84 -14.50
CA PHE A 14 -5.36 -9.29 -14.63
C PHE A 14 -3.96 -9.76 -14.22
N ALA A 15 -2.92 -9.02 -14.59
CA ALA A 15 -1.54 -9.37 -14.28
C ALA A 15 -1.28 -9.33 -12.76
N VAL A 16 -1.70 -8.27 -12.08
CA VAL A 16 -1.58 -8.11 -10.62
C VAL A 16 -2.40 -9.17 -9.89
N ARG A 17 -3.62 -9.45 -10.34
CA ARG A 17 -4.45 -10.52 -9.75
C ARG A 17 -3.81 -11.90 -9.89
N LYS A 18 -3.14 -12.15 -11.01
CA LYS A 18 -2.44 -13.42 -11.26
C LYS A 18 -1.18 -13.55 -10.40
N ALA A 19 -0.47 -12.45 -10.16
CA ALA A 19 0.78 -12.43 -9.41
C ALA A 19 0.58 -12.50 -7.89
N ASP A 20 -0.36 -11.71 -7.33
CA ASP A 20 -0.52 -11.56 -5.87
C ASP A 20 -1.98 -11.63 -5.40
N GLY A 21 -2.92 -12.02 -6.27
CA GLY A 21 -4.33 -12.16 -5.93
C GLY A 21 -5.09 -10.83 -5.72
N THR A 22 -4.39 -9.69 -5.74
CA THR A 22 -4.96 -8.36 -5.52
C THR A 22 -6.00 -8.00 -6.57
N VAL A 23 -7.17 -7.52 -6.12
CA VAL A 23 -8.27 -7.09 -6.98
C VAL A 23 -8.25 -5.57 -7.11
N ILE A 24 -8.00 -5.09 -8.33
CA ILE A 24 -7.97 -3.66 -8.65
C ILE A 24 -9.36 -3.17 -9.08
N ASP A 25 -9.79 -2.06 -8.51
CA ASP A 25 -10.97 -1.30 -8.94
C ASP A 25 -10.55 -0.30 -10.03
N LEU A 26 -11.03 -0.52 -11.25
CA LEU A 26 -10.66 0.30 -12.41
C LEU A 26 -11.29 1.70 -12.38
N VAL A 27 -12.45 1.84 -11.73
CA VAL A 27 -13.12 3.14 -11.63
C VAL A 27 -12.32 4.04 -10.68
N LYS A 28 -11.90 3.49 -9.53
CA LYS A 28 -11.02 4.21 -8.61
C LYS A 28 -9.65 4.47 -9.22
N LEU A 29 -9.08 3.50 -9.92
CA LEU A 29 -7.79 3.67 -10.60
C LEU A 29 -7.79 4.84 -11.61
N ALA A 30 -8.92 5.13 -12.25
CA ALA A 30 -9.04 6.25 -13.20
C ALA A 30 -9.39 7.60 -12.55
N ALA A 31 -9.98 7.60 -11.35
CA ALA A 31 -10.57 8.79 -10.74
C ALA A 31 -9.82 9.30 -9.49
N ASP A 32 -9.00 8.45 -8.86
CA ASP A 32 -8.33 8.71 -7.60
C ASP A 32 -6.81 8.52 -7.78
N ALA A 33 -6.08 9.63 -7.68
CA ALA A 33 -4.63 9.67 -7.90
C ALA A 33 -3.84 8.94 -6.80
N ASP A 34 -4.28 9.03 -5.54
CA ASP A 34 -3.64 8.35 -4.42
C ASP A 34 -3.84 6.84 -4.52
N TYR A 35 -5.05 6.41 -4.90
CA TYR A 35 -5.32 4.99 -5.17
C TYR A 35 -4.51 4.48 -6.36
N ALA A 36 -4.40 5.26 -7.44
CA ALA A 36 -3.57 4.91 -8.59
C ALA A 36 -2.10 4.76 -8.22
N ASP A 37 -1.55 5.69 -7.45
CA ASP A 37 -0.16 5.64 -7.01
C ASP A 37 0.13 4.42 -6.12
N ALA A 38 -0.76 4.11 -5.18
CA ALA A 38 -0.62 2.95 -4.30
C ALA A 38 -0.66 1.62 -5.08
N VAL A 39 -1.61 1.49 -6.03
CA VAL A 39 -1.74 0.28 -6.85
C VAL A 39 -0.55 0.11 -7.79
N LEU A 40 -0.09 1.18 -8.44
CA LEU A 40 1.04 1.13 -9.36
C LEU A 40 2.36 0.87 -8.60
N SER A 41 2.53 1.44 -7.40
CA SER A 41 3.65 1.11 -6.51
C SER A 41 3.64 -0.36 -6.11
N ALA A 42 2.48 -0.91 -5.75
CA ALA A 42 2.37 -2.33 -5.42
C ALA A 42 2.72 -3.22 -6.62
N ALA A 43 2.24 -2.84 -7.81
CA ALA A 43 2.55 -3.51 -9.07
C ALA A 43 4.07 -3.52 -9.37
N GLU A 44 4.76 -2.38 -9.18
CA GLU A 44 6.21 -2.29 -9.41
C GLU A 44 7.05 -3.17 -8.46
N ASN A 45 6.52 -3.53 -7.30
CA ASN A 45 7.22 -4.40 -6.34
C ASN A 45 7.05 -5.91 -6.65
N LEU A 46 6.28 -6.27 -7.68
CA LEU A 46 6.10 -7.66 -8.10
C LEU A 46 7.27 -8.12 -8.99
N PRO A 47 7.68 -9.40 -8.92
CA PRO A 47 8.82 -9.93 -9.66
C PRO A 47 8.45 -10.25 -11.13
N ASP A 48 7.88 -9.29 -11.85
CA ASP A 48 7.50 -9.40 -13.26
C ASP A 48 7.87 -8.12 -14.01
N GLU A 49 8.88 -8.21 -14.89
CA GLU A 49 9.38 -7.06 -15.66
C GLU A 49 8.31 -6.43 -16.55
N SER A 50 7.46 -7.23 -17.18
CA SER A 50 6.40 -6.74 -18.06
C SER A 50 5.35 -5.94 -17.28
N LEU A 51 5.09 -6.36 -16.04
CA LEU A 51 4.16 -5.70 -15.12
C LEU A 51 4.73 -4.37 -14.61
N VAL A 52 6.02 -4.32 -14.27
CA VAL A 52 6.73 -3.07 -13.91
C VAL A 52 6.66 -2.06 -15.05
N LEU A 53 6.98 -2.49 -16.28
CA LEU A 53 6.94 -1.60 -17.45
C LEU A 53 5.53 -1.06 -17.71
N LEU A 54 4.51 -1.91 -17.54
CA LEU A 54 3.10 -1.53 -17.68
C LEU A 54 2.70 -0.52 -16.60
N ALA A 55 3.14 -0.71 -15.35
CA ALA A 55 2.87 0.20 -14.25
C ALA A 55 3.52 1.57 -14.48
N MET A 56 4.77 1.61 -14.93
CA MET A 56 5.44 2.87 -15.28
C MET A 56 4.76 3.60 -16.44
N THR A 57 4.32 2.87 -17.47
CA THR A 57 3.59 3.46 -18.61
C THR A 57 2.27 4.09 -18.16
N LEU A 58 1.54 3.41 -17.26
CA LEU A 58 0.31 3.94 -16.69
C LEU A 58 0.58 5.14 -15.76
N ARG A 59 1.66 5.13 -14.98
CA ARG A 59 2.08 6.27 -14.17
C ARG A 59 2.35 7.50 -15.03
N ASP A 60 3.04 7.35 -16.15
CA ASP A 60 3.26 8.45 -17.10
C ASP A 60 1.93 9.00 -17.64
N LYS A 61 1.06 8.11 -18.11
CA LYS A 61 -0.25 8.47 -18.67
C LYS A 61 -1.19 9.13 -17.65
N PHE A 62 -1.06 8.80 -16.37
CA PHE A 62 -1.79 9.46 -15.28
C PHE A 62 -1.09 10.72 -14.76
N GLY A 63 0.09 11.08 -15.26
CA GLY A 63 0.86 12.24 -14.80
C GLY A 63 1.50 12.07 -13.43
N LEU A 64 1.64 10.82 -12.95
CA LEU A 64 2.12 10.47 -11.61
C LEU A 64 3.65 10.32 -11.52
N LEU A 65 4.39 10.36 -12.64
CA LEU A 65 5.86 10.23 -12.63
C LEU A 65 6.58 11.38 -11.89
N SER A 66 5.92 12.52 -11.70
CA SER A 66 6.47 13.64 -10.91
C SER A 66 6.25 13.47 -9.41
N ALA A 67 5.39 12.53 -9.00
CA ALA A 67 5.25 12.16 -7.61
C ALA A 67 6.38 11.20 -7.28
N GLN A 68 7.34 11.69 -6.48
CA GLN A 68 8.37 10.86 -5.86
C GLN A 68 7.71 9.59 -5.30
N PRO A 69 8.20 8.37 -5.59
CA PRO A 69 7.60 7.16 -5.03
C PRO A 69 7.68 7.28 -3.52
N ALA A 70 6.52 7.50 -2.89
CA ALA A 70 6.40 7.33 -1.47
C ALA A 70 6.66 5.85 -1.26
N THR A 71 7.85 5.54 -0.76
CA THR A 71 8.12 4.23 -0.18
C THR A 71 7.00 4.02 0.83
N ALA A 72 6.03 3.20 0.46
CA ALA A 72 5.04 2.71 1.38
C ALA A 72 5.82 1.83 2.34
N LEU A 73 6.32 2.48 3.40
CA LEU A 73 6.78 1.80 4.59
C LEU A 73 5.58 0.95 4.98
N ARG A 74 5.76 -0.36 4.80
CA ARG A 74 4.82 -1.39 5.19
C ARG A 74 4.65 -1.23 6.71
N GLU A 75 3.69 -0.42 7.15
CA GLU A 75 3.17 -0.49 8.51
C GLU A 75 2.37 -1.79 8.58
N ALA A 76 3.10 -2.86 8.80
CA ALA A 76 2.56 -4.07 9.38
C ALA A 76 2.04 -3.70 10.78
N ALA A 77 0.74 -3.44 10.88
CA ALA A 77 0.01 -3.78 12.09
C ALA A 77 0.00 -5.33 12.22
N PRO A 78 -0.12 -5.95 13.42
CA PRO A 78 -0.58 -5.38 14.69
C PRO A 78 0.28 -5.80 15.92
N ALA A 79 0.42 -4.93 16.92
CA ALA A 79 0.90 -5.34 18.25
C ALA A 79 -0.17 -5.02 19.31
N GLU A 80 -1.12 -5.93 19.43
CA GLU A 80 -1.90 -6.12 20.64
C GLU A 80 -0.93 -6.43 21.79
N LYS A 81 -0.57 -5.41 22.58
CA LYS A 81 0.00 -5.61 23.92
C LYS A 81 -1.05 -5.21 24.94
N LYS A 82 -1.82 -6.23 25.33
CA LYS A 82 -2.46 -6.40 26.63
C LYS A 82 -1.62 -5.73 27.73
N SER A 83 -1.97 -4.50 28.08
CA SER A 83 -1.46 -3.84 29.28
C SER A 83 -2.24 -4.38 30.47
N ALA A 84 -1.88 -5.58 30.90
CA ALA A 84 -2.11 -6.01 32.26
C ALA A 84 -0.88 -5.58 33.06
N SER A 85 -1.03 -4.60 33.95
CA SER A 85 -0.31 -4.55 35.22
C SER A 85 -1.04 -3.61 36.18
N PRO A 86 -1.45 -4.08 37.37
CA PRO A 86 -2.04 -3.24 38.40
C PRO A 86 -0.95 -2.31 38.97
N ALA A 87 -1.36 -1.10 39.33
CA ALA A 87 -0.51 -0.17 40.05
C ALA A 87 -0.13 -0.76 41.42
N THR A 88 1.12 -1.17 41.55
CA THR A 88 1.74 -1.48 42.84
C THR A 88 1.82 -0.21 43.66
N GLU A 89 0.80 0.04 44.49
CA GLU A 89 0.79 1.11 45.46
C GLU A 89 1.49 0.69 46.76
N ARG A 90 2.49 1.51 47.14
CA ARG A 90 2.92 1.85 48.51
C ARG A 90 3.79 0.86 49.28
N TYR A 91 5.09 0.91 48.99
CA TYR A 91 6.13 0.70 49.98
C TYR A 91 6.19 1.90 50.94
N THR A 92 5.77 1.70 52.20
CA THR A 92 6.18 2.56 53.33
C THR A 92 6.60 1.66 54.48
N TYR A 93 7.86 1.22 54.47
CA TYR A 93 8.52 0.72 55.68
C TYR A 93 9.14 1.92 56.39
N GLY A 94 8.34 2.55 57.25
CA GLY A 94 8.75 3.61 58.16
C GLY A 94 8.70 3.12 59.59
N ALA A 95 9.87 2.81 60.15
CA ALA A 95 10.07 2.43 61.53
C ALA A 95 9.46 3.43 62.52
N ARG A 96 8.66 2.96 63.48
CA ARG A 96 8.48 3.58 64.79
C ARG A 96 8.31 2.51 65.86
N SER A 97 9.01 2.76 66.97
CA SER A 97 9.23 1.98 68.18
C SER A 97 7.97 1.53 68.91
#